data_AF-A0A087SXI2-F1
#
_entry.id   AF-A0A087SXI2-F1
#
_cell.length_a   1.000
_cell.length_b   1.000
_cell.length_c   1.000
_cell.angle_alpha   90.00
_cell.angle_beta   90.00
_cell.angle_gamma   90.00
#
_symmetry.space_group_name_H-M   'P 1'
#
loop_
_entity.id
_entity.type
_entity.pdbx_description
1 polymer ?
#
loop_
_entity_poly.entity_id
_entity_poly.type
_entity_poly.pdbx_seq_one_letter_code
_entity_poly.pdbx_strand_id
1 'polypeptide(L)'
;MQVVKKEHVQVMRNQAQYERHIHQLKNEVAEMKKTKVRLINKMKEDNQRHLQAEQRRNREIAQLKKQSRLKENQIRTLEAEKRKKDTVLKRKQEELMALRKSAKPMSDRVAGRVPQSNTFIINRRQPFSPKIAKSRWQNLEKSINQLVISKQSINNIERDMERYLKERDRLTRKLEHLMKKRNEAAVEKKSAEIVQDFDDNIETLRANIDYCQENIKECQSSIVQMEEAKV
;
A
#
# COMPACT_ATOMS: atom_id res chain seq x y z
N MET A 1 44.08 58.91 51.68
CA MET A 1 42.99 59.54 50.91
C MET A 1 42.78 58.95 49.51
N GLN A 2 43.83 58.73 48.68
CA GLN A 2 43.65 58.20 47.31
C GLN A 2 43.26 56.70 47.24
N VAL A 3 43.74 55.87 48.18
CA VAL A 3 43.45 54.42 48.22
C VAL A 3 41.97 54.14 48.48
N VAL A 4 41.39 54.81 49.48
CA VAL A 4 39.96 54.72 49.84
C VAL A 4 39.04 55.10 48.67
N LYS A 5 39.43 56.08 47.84
CA LYS A 5 38.67 56.47 46.64
C LYS A 5 38.71 55.39 45.56
N LYS A 6 39.84 54.70 45.37
CA LYS A 6 39.94 53.57 44.43
C LYS A 6 39.11 52.38 44.86
N GLU A 7 39.14 52.03 46.15
CA GLU A 7 38.34 50.94 46.71
C GLU A 7 36.85 51.22 46.60
N HIS A 8 36.41 52.46 46.90
CA HIS A 8 35.00 52.83 46.75
C HIS A 8 34.51 52.71 45.29
N VAL A 9 35.31 53.15 44.31
CA VAL A 9 34.98 52.99 42.87
C VAL A 9 34.91 51.52 42.47
N GLN A 10 35.78 50.67 43.02
CA GLN A 10 35.77 49.23 42.75
C GLN A 10 34.52 48.57 43.33
N VAL A 11 34.15 48.89 44.57
CA VAL A 11 32.93 48.38 45.21
C VAL A 11 31.69 48.81 44.44
N MET A 12 31.62 50.06 43.99
CA MET A 12 30.50 50.57 43.18
C MET A 12 30.38 49.84 41.83
N ARG A 13 31.51 49.54 41.17
CA ARG A 13 31.51 48.74 39.93
C ARG A 13 31.03 47.32 40.18
N ASN A 14 31.50 46.68 41.24
CA ASN A 14 31.08 45.33 41.59
C ASN A 14 29.59 45.29 41.91
N GLN A 15 29.07 46.24 42.69
CA GLN A 15 27.66 46.36 43.01
C GLN A 15 26.80 46.55 41.75
N ALA A 16 27.21 47.43 40.82
CA ALA A 16 26.53 47.62 39.55
C ALA A 16 26.59 46.39 38.61
N GLN A 17 27.59 45.51 38.77
CA GLN A 17 27.65 44.24 38.05
C GLN A 17 26.70 43.21 38.66
N TYR A 18 26.64 43.10 39.99
CA TYR A 18 25.69 42.22 40.68
C TYR A 18 24.24 42.60 40.38
N GLU A 19 23.91 43.89 40.38
CA GLU A 19 22.57 44.37 40.02
C GLU A 19 22.18 43.99 38.59
N ARG A 20 23.12 44.13 37.64
CA ARG A 20 22.91 43.70 36.24
C ARG A 20 22.70 42.20 36.14
N HIS A 21 23.49 41.40 36.86
CA HIS A 21 23.36 39.95 36.85
C HIS A 21 22.02 39.49 37.46
N ILE A 22 21.60 40.11 38.56
CA ILE A 22 20.28 39.86 39.16
C ILE A 22 19.16 40.20 38.18
N HIS A 23 19.28 41.30 37.44
CA HIS A 23 18.27 41.68 36.44
C HIS A 23 18.22 40.68 35.26
N GLN A 24 19.38 40.23 34.77
CA GLN A 24 19.48 39.20 33.73
C GLN A 24 18.83 37.89 34.16
N LEU A 25 19.19 37.37 35.34
CA LEU A 25 18.61 36.13 35.88
C LEU A 25 17.09 36.25 36.06
N LYS A 26 16.59 37.40 36.52
CA LYS A 26 15.14 37.64 36.61
C LYS A 26 14.45 37.56 35.24
N ASN A 27 15.05 38.13 34.21
CA ASN A 27 14.53 38.09 32.85
C ASN A 27 14.57 36.68 32.26
N GLU A 28 15.66 35.94 32.47
CA GLU A 28 15.80 34.54 32.04
C GLU A 28 14.75 33.64 32.71
N VAL A 29 14.52 33.79 34.02
CA VAL A 29 13.47 33.06 34.74
C VAL A 29 12.08 33.39 34.19
N ALA A 30 11.82 34.64 33.85
CA ALA A 30 10.54 35.04 33.24
C ALA A 30 10.35 34.41 31.86
N GLU A 31 11.37 34.42 31.01
CA GLU A 31 11.32 33.79 29.68
C GLU A 31 11.22 32.27 29.76
N MET A 32 11.90 31.65 30.73
CA MET A 32 11.79 30.21 30.96
C MET A 32 10.37 29.82 31.40
N LYS A 33 9.72 30.62 32.25
CA LYS A 33 8.31 30.42 32.63
C LYS A 33 7.37 30.51 31.42
N LYS A 34 7.54 31.52 30.55
CA LYS A 34 6.76 31.64 29.31
C LYS A 34 6.96 30.43 28.40
N THR A 35 8.21 29.97 28.26
CA THR A 35 8.56 28.82 27.44
C THR A 35 7.99 27.52 28.00
N LYS A 36 8.04 27.32 29.32
CA LYS A 36 7.39 26.19 30.00
C LYS A 36 5.88 26.18 29.76
N VAL A 37 5.20 27.33 29.88
CA VAL A 37 3.74 27.42 29.63
C VAL A 37 3.41 27.10 28.17
N ARG A 38 4.17 27.63 27.22
CA ARG A 38 4.02 27.31 25.79
C ARG A 38 4.20 25.82 25.53
N LEU A 39 5.23 25.20 26.11
CA LEU A 39 5.49 23.77 25.98
C LEU A 39 4.35 22.94 26.57
N ILE A 40 3.87 23.27 27.78
CA ILE A 40 2.76 22.56 28.41
C ILE A 40 1.50 22.63 27.54
N ASN A 41 1.19 23.80 26.98
CA ASN A 41 0.02 23.96 26.09
C ASN A 41 0.19 23.15 24.80
N LYS A 42 1.37 23.18 24.19
CA LYS A 42 1.68 22.37 23.00
C LYS A 42 1.56 20.87 23.28
N MET A 43 2.08 20.41 24.42
CA MET A 43 1.96 19.01 24.84
C MET A 43 0.49 18.61 25.06
N LYS A 44 -0.33 19.48 25.66
CA LYS A 44 -1.77 19.21 25.84
C LYS A 44 -2.50 19.12 24.51
N GLU A 45 -2.21 20.03 23.58
CA GLU A 45 -2.79 20.04 22.23
C GLU A 45 -2.39 18.79 21.44
N ASP A 46 -1.11 18.43 21.46
CA ASP A 46 -0.60 17.24 20.77
C ASP A 46 -1.20 15.95 21.37
N ASN A 47 -1.33 15.86 22.70
CA ASN A 47 -1.97 14.72 23.34
C ASN A 47 -3.47 14.61 22.97
N GLN A 48 -4.17 15.75 22.88
CA GLN A 48 -5.57 15.78 22.47
C GLN A 48 -5.73 15.38 20.99
N ARG A 49 -4.83 15.84 20.11
CA ARG A 49 -4.79 15.42 18.70
C ARG A 49 -4.53 13.92 18.57
N HIS A 50 -3.60 13.38 19.34
CA HIS A 50 -3.29 11.95 19.34
C HIS A 50 -4.51 11.12 19.76
N LEU A 51 -5.19 11.51 20.86
CA LEU A 51 -6.40 10.83 21.32
C LEU A 51 -7.52 10.86 20.26
N GLN A 52 -7.75 12.00 19.61
CA GLN A 52 -8.75 12.12 18.55
C GLN A 52 -8.40 11.26 17.32
N ALA A 53 -7.13 11.21 16.93
CA ALA A 53 -6.66 10.37 15.84
C ALA A 53 -6.85 8.87 16.17
N GLU A 54 -6.52 8.46 17.39
CA GLU A 54 -6.71 7.09 17.85
C GLU A 54 -8.20 6.70 17.88
N GLN A 55 -9.07 7.58 18.38
CA GLN A 55 -10.52 7.35 18.36
C GLN A 55 -11.07 7.20 16.93
N ARG A 56 -10.60 8.02 15.97
CA ARG A 56 -10.99 7.89 14.56
C ARG A 56 -10.55 6.54 13.99
N ARG A 57 -9.30 6.16 14.22
CA ARG A 57 -8.75 4.87 13.79
C ARG A 57 -9.52 3.69 14.40
N ASN A 58 -9.87 3.76 15.68
CA ASN A 58 -10.63 2.71 16.36
C ASN A 58 -12.05 2.57 15.76
N ARG A 59 -12.71 3.68 15.41
CA ARG A 59 -14.01 3.66 14.71
C ARG A 59 -13.92 3.03 13.33
N GLU A 60 -12.89 3.38 12.56
CA GLU A 60 -12.65 2.82 11.24
C GLU A 60 -12.40 1.31 11.31
N ILE A 61 -11.54 0.86 12.23
CA ILE A 61 -11.28 -0.56 12.48
C ILE A 61 -12.57 -1.30 12.83
N ALA A 62 -13.42 -0.71 13.69
CA ALA A 62 -14.70 -1.31 14.07
C ALA A 62 -15.66 -1.44 12.86
N GLN A 63 -15.72 -0.42 12.00
CA GLN A 63 -16.52 -0.46 10.78
C GLN A 63 -16.01 -1.50 9.78
N LEU A 64 -14.69 -1.57 9.56
CA LEU A 64 -14.08 -2.57 8.68
C LEU A 64 -14.31 -3.99 9.20
N LYS A 65 -14.18 -4.22 10.51
CA LYS A 65 -14.51 -5.52 11.14
C LYS A 65 -15.98 -5.88 10.95
N LYS A 66 -16.90 -4.93 11.08
CA LYS A 66 -18.34 -5.16 10.84
C LYS A 66 -18.60 -5.53 9.37
N GLN A 67 -18.04 -4.79 8.42
CA GLN A 67 -18.19 -5.09 6.99
C GLN A 67 -17.58 -6.44 6.61
N SER A 68 -16.40 -6.77 7.17
CA SER A 68 -15.76 -8.07 6.98
C SER A 68 -16.66 -9.22 7.43
N ARG A 69 -17.26 -9.14 8.63
CA ARG A 69 -18.22 -10.14 9.12
C ARG A 69 -19.45 -10.28 8.22
N LEU A 70 -19.99 -9.17 7.70
CA LEU A 70 -21.13 -9.21 6.78
C LEU A 70 -20.79 -9.92 5.47
N LYS A 71 -19.64 -9.59 4.87
CA LYS A 71 -19.15 -10.25 3.65
C LYS A 71 -18.90 -11.74 3.88
N GLU A 72 -18.29 -12.09 5.00
CA GLU A 72 -18.05 -13.49 5.36
C GLU A 72 -19.35 -14.29 5.50
N ASN A 73 -20.36 -13.74 6.17
CA ASN A 73 -21.67 -14.37 6.29
C ASN A 73 -22.37 -14.51 4.93
N GLN A 74 -22.23 -13.51 4.05
CA GLN A 74 -22.77 -13.58 2.70
C GLN A 74 -22.09 -14.69 1.89
N ILE A 75 -20.76 -14.81 1.96
CA ILE A 75 -20.01 -15.89 1.31
C ILE A 75 -20.49 -17.25 1.81
N ARG A 76 -20.59 -17.45 3.13
CA ARG A 76 -21.09 -18.72 3.71
C ARG A 76 -22.48 -19.09 3.20
N THR A 77 -23.37 -18.10 3.07
CA THR A 77 -24.74 -18.31 2.56
C THR A 77 -24.71 -18.74 1.09
N LEU A 78 -23.96 -18.02 0.25
CA LEU A 78 -23.82 -18.33 -1.18
C LEU A 78 -23.16 -19.69 -1.41
N GLU A 79 -22.16 -20.05 -0.61
CA GLU A 79 -21.52 -21.36 -0.65
C GLU A 79 -22.49 -22.49 -0.29
N ALA A 80 -23.32 -22.29 0.73
CA ALA A 80 -24.34 -23.26 1.10
C ALA A 80 -25.40 -23.44 -0.01
N GLU A 81 -25.84 -22.35 -0.63
CA GLU A 81 -26.75 -22.41 -1.79
C GLU A 81 -26.12 -23.14 -2.99
N LYS A 82 -24.85 -22.85 -3.29
CA LYS A 82 -24.10 -23.52 -4.35
C LYS A 82 -24.02 -25.03 -4.09
N ARG A 83 -23.67 -25.44 -2.86
CA ARG A 83 -23.63 -26.87 -2.48
C ARG A 83 -25.00 -27.55 -2.62
N LYS A 84 -26.08 -26.85 -2.30
CA LYS A 84 -27.45 -27.36 -2.50
C LYS A 84 -27.74 -27.56 -3.99
N LYS A 85 -27.44 -26.56 -4.83
CA LYS A 85 -27.61 -26.64 -6.29
C LYS A 85 -26.79 -27.78 -6.91
N ASP A 86 -25.54 -27.93 -6.50
CA ASP A 86 -24.64 -29.01 -6.98
C ASP A 86 -25.20 -30.39 -6.60
N THR A 87 -25.74 -30.54 -5.39
CA THR A 87 -26.36 -31.79 -4.95
C THR A 87 -27.58 -32.15 -5.78
N VAL A 88 -28.46 -31.18 -6.05
CA VAL A 88 -29.66 -31.39 -6.89
C VAL A 88 -29.25 -31.74 -8.32
N LEU A 89 -28.29 -31.02 -8.89
CA LEU A 89 -27.78 -31.29 -10.23
C LEU A 89 -27.20 -32.70 -10.33
N LYS A 90 -26.43 -33.13 -9.33
CA LYS A 90 -25.88 -34.50 -9.27
C LYS A 90 -26.99 -35.56 -9.24
N ARG A 91 -28.00 -35.39 -8.38
CA ARG A 91 -29.17 -36.31 -8.34
C ARG A 91 -29.89 -36.36 -9.68
N LYS A 92 -30.12 -35.21 -10.33
CA LYS A 92 -30.74 -35.16 -11.66
C LYS A 92 -29.90 -35.82 -12.74
N GLN A 93 -28.57 -35.69 -12.67
CA GLN A 93 -27.67 -36.41 -13.57
C GLN A 93 -27.71 -37.92 -13.34
N GLU A 94 -27.80 -38.37 -12.09
CA GLU A 94 -27.96 -39.79 -11.73
C GLU A 94 -29.30 -40.36 -12.24
N GLU A 95 -30.41 -39.63 -12.07
CA GLU A 95 -31.72 -39.98 -12.63
C GLU A 95 -31.66 -40.12 -14.17
N LEU A 96 -31.05 -39.14 -14.86
CA LEU A 96 -30.88 -39.17 -16.31
C LEU A 96 -30.01 -40.36 -16.77
N MET A 97 -28.95 -40.68 -16.04
CA MET A 97 -28.11 -41.85 -16.35
C MET A 97 -28.86 -43.16 -16.11
N ALA A 98 -29.66 -43.25 -15.04
CA ALA A 98 -30.49 -44.43 -14.76
C ALA A 98 -31.51 -44.67 -15.87
N LEU A 99 -32.24 -43.62 -16.29
CA LEU A 99 -33.18 -43.70 -17.41
C LEU A 99 -32.52 -44.10 -18.73
N ARG A 100 -31.31 -43.59 -19.02
CA ARG A 100 -30.54 -44.01 -20.20
C ARG A 100 -30.06 -45.46 -20.12
N LYS A 101 -29.82 -45.98 -18.92
CA LYS A 101 -29.41 -47.38 -18.72
C LYS A 101 -30.60 -48.34 -18.87
N SER A 102 -31.79 -47.95 -18.41
CA SER A 102 -33.03 -48.73 -18.57
C SER A 102 -33.62 -48.63 -19.98
N ALA A 103 -33.35 -47.56 -20.71
CA ALA A 103 -33.77 -47.37 -22.10
C ALA A 103 -32.81 -47.98 -23.15
N LYS A 104 -31.82 -48.79 -22.74
CA LYS A 104 -31.01 -49.55 -23.71
C LYS A 104 -31.91 -50.62 -24.35
N PRO A 105 -32.02 -50.67 -25.70
CA PRO A 105 -32.72 -51.77 -26.37
C PRO A 105 -32.01 -53.09 -26.02
N MET A 106 -32.84 -54.11 -25.80
CA MET A 106 -32.46 -55.48 -25.47
C MET A 106 -31.37 -55.97 -26.44
N SER A 107 -30.30 -56.56 -25.88
CA SER A 107 -29.09 -57.00 -26.58
C SER A 107 -29.34 -57.74 -27.90
N ASP A 108 -28.62 -57.36 -28.96
CA ASP A 108 -28.49 -58.04 -30.27
C ASP A 108 -27.80 -59.43 -30.20
N ARG A 109 -27.98 -60.19 -29.11
CA ARG A 109 -27.42 -61.55 -28.98
C ARG A 109 -28.31 -62.63 -29.61
N VAL A 110 -29.38 -62.26 -30.31
CA VAL A 110 -30.30 -63.13 -31.06
C VAL A 110 -30.43 -62.65 -32.52
N ALA A 111 -29.34 -62.27 -33.17
CA ALA A 111 -29.32 -62.08 -34.61
C ALA A 111 -27.90 -62.33 -35.13
N GLY A 112 -27.59 -63.59 -35.46
CA GLY A 112 -26.30 -63.98 -36.02
C GLY A 112 -25.99 -63.24 -37.31
N ARG A 113 -25.32 -62.09 -37.22
CA ARG A 113 -24.79 -61.34 -38.36
C ARG A 113 -23.32 -60.98 -38.12
N VAL A 114 -22.52 -61.45 -39.07
CA VAL A 114 -21.06 -61.27 -39.24
C VAL A 114 -20.73 -59.76 -39.30
N PRO A 115 -19.56 -59.30 -38.78
CA PRO A 115 -19.21 -57.89 -38.82
C PRO A 115 -18.88 -57.50 -40.26
N GLN A 116 -19.77 -56.72 -40.88
CA GLN A 116 -19.49 -56.11 -42.17
C GLN A 116 -18.55 -54.93 -41.95
N SER A 117 -17.31 -55.13 -42.35
CA SER A 117 -16.34 -54.07 -42.53
C SER A 117 -16.81 -53.11 -43.63
N ASN A 118 -16.27 -51.89 -43.56
CA ASN A 118 -16.33 -50.82 -44.55
C ASN A 118 -17.56 -49.89 -44.56
N THR A 119 -17.43 -48.80 -43.81
CA THR A 119 -17.82 -47.47 -44.32
C THR A 119 -16.65 -46.50 -44.15
N PHE A 120 -16.01 -46.26 -45.29
CA PHE A 120 -15.34 -45.04 -45.75
C PHE A 120 -15.29 -43.86 -44.78
N ILE A 121 -14.05 -43.43 -44.54
CA ILE A 121 -13.58 -42.05 -44.33
C ILE A 121 -14.67 -40.98 -44.53
N ILE A 122 -15.04 -40.27 -43.47
CA ILE A 122 -15.31 -38.82 -43.43
C ILE A 122 -15.30 -38.37 -41.95
N ASN A 123 -14.48 -37.36 -41.65
CA ASN A 123 -14.37 -36.63 -40.38
C ASN A 123 -13.75 -37.36 -39.17
N ARG A 124 -12.45 -37.11 -38.96
CA ARG A 124 -11.77 -37.17 -37.65
C ARG A 124 -12.37 -36.16 -36.65
N ARG A 125 -13.66 -36.26 -36.33
CA ARG A 125 -14.22 -35.67 -35.10
C ARG A 125 -14.03 -36.72 -34.01
N GLN A 126 -13.03 -36.51 -33.16
CA GLN A 126 -12.86 -37.24 -31.91
C GLN A 126 -14.22 -37.37 -31.21
N PRO A 127 -14.66 -38.59 -30.84
CA PRO A 127 -15.95 -38.77 -30.16
C PRO A 127 -15.94 -37.95 -28.87
N PHE A 128 -16.99 -37.18 -28.64
CA PHE A 128 -17.10 -36.31 -27.47
C PHE A 128 -16.96 -37.14 -26.19
N SER A 129 -15.88 -36.91 -25.44
CA SER A 129 -15.62 -37.55 -24.16
C SER A 129 -15.93 -36.56 -23.03
N PRO A 130 -16.97 -36.83 -22.20
CA PRO A 130 -17.30 -35.97 -21.06
C PRO A 130 -16.13 -35.78 -20.09
N LYS A 131 -15.24 -36.77 -19.94
CA LYS A 131 -14.04 -36.67 -19.11
C LYS A 131 -13.02 -35.68 -19.69
N ILE A 132 -12.77 -35.75 -21.00
CA ILE A 132 -11.85 -34.82 -21.68
C ILE A 132 -12.44 -33.41 -21.68
N ALA A 133 -13.75 -33.27 -21.94
CA ALA A 133 -14.44 -31.98 -21.87
C ALA A 133 -14.36 -31.36 -20.47
N LYS A 134 -14.59 -32.14 -19.40
CA LYS A 134 -14.45 -31.69 -18.01
C LYS A 134 -13.01 -31.27 -17.69
N SER A 135 -12.02 -32.05 -18.11
CA SER A 135 -10.60 -31.70 -17.90
C SER A 135 -10.22 -30.41 -18.62
N ARG A 136 -10.64 -30.23 -19.87
CA ARG A 136 -10.45 -28.98 -20.63
C ARG A 136 -11.11 -27.80 -19.94
N TRP A 137 -12.34 -27.97 -19.44
CA TRP A 137 -13.05 -26.94 -18.68
C TRP A 137 -12.30 -26.55 -17.40
N GLN A 138 -11.82 -27.53 -16.63
CA GLN A 138 -11.05 -27.27 -15.42
C GLN A 138 -9.72 -26.56 -15.70
N ASN A 139 -9.06 -26.90 -16.82
CA ASN A 139 -7.85 -26.20 -17.24
C ASN A 139 -8.16 -24.75 -17.64
N LEU A 140 -9.23 -24.51 -18.40
CA LEU A 140 -9.69 -23.16 -18.73
C LEU A 140 -10.04 -22.36 -17.47
N GLU A 141 -10.76 -22.95 -16.52
CA GLU A 141 -11.10 -22.32 -15.25
C GLU A 141 -9.83 -21.93 -14.47
N LYS A 142 -8.84 -22.82 -14.38
CA LYS A 142 -7.54 -22.52 -13.77
C LYS A 142 -6.81 -21.39 -14.51
N SER A 143 -6.75 -21.43 -15.84
CA SER A 143 -6.11 -20.40 -16.65
C SER A 143 -6.77 -19.03 -16.47
N ILE A 144 -8.10 -18.98 -16.48
CA ILE A 144 -8.86 -17.74 -16.24
C ILE A 144 -8.58 -17.21 -14.83
N ASN A 145 -8.62 -18.06 -13.81
CA ASN A 145 -8.33 -17.65 -12.43
C ASN A 145 -6.89 -17.12 -12.30
N GLN A 146 -5.92 -17.77 -12.94
CA GLN A 146 -4.53 -17.30 -12.94
C GLN A 146 -4.38 -15.94 -13.65
N LEU A 147 -5.08 -15.74 -14.78
CA LEU A 147 -5.11 -14.46 -15.49
C LEU A 147 -5.71 -13.35 -14.62
N VAL A 148 -6.78 -13.63 -13.88
CA VAL A 148 -7.39 -12.66 -12.96
C VAL A 148 -6.42 -12.27 -11.85
N ILE A 149 -5.76 -13.25 -11.21
CA ILE A 149 -4.78 -12.99 -10.15
C ILE A 149 -3.60 -12.17 -10.69
N SER A 150 -3.04 -12.56 -11.83
CA SER A 150 -1.94 -11.85 -12.49
C SER A 150 -2.34 -10.40 -12.81
N LYS A 151 -3.53 -10.18 -13.37
CA LYS A 151 -4.04 -8.83 -13.68
C LYS A 151 -4.25 -7.99 -12.42
N GLN A 152 -4.76 -8.58 -11.34
CA GLN A 152 -4.90 -7.89 -10.07
C GLN A 152 -3.54 -7.51 -9.46
N SER A 153 -2.53 -8.38 -9.58
CA SER A 153 -1.17 -8.10 -9.13
C SER A 153 -0.54 -6.95 -9.91
N ILE A 154 -0.63 -6.96 -11.25
CA ILE A 154 -0.17 -5.86 -12.10
C ILE A 154 -0.85 -4.56 -11.69
N ASN A 155 -2.17 -4.57 -11.47
CA ASN A 155 -2.87 -3.37 -11.05
C ASN A 155 -2.40 -2.81 -9.70
N ASN A 156 -2.01 -3.69 -8.76
CA ASN A 156 -1.42 -3.24 -7.50
C ASN A 156 -0.07 -2.56 -7.73
N ILE A 157 0.81 -3.17 -8.55
CA ILE A 157 2.12 -2.60 -8.89
C ILE A 157 1.96 -1.27 -9.62
N GLU A 158 1.02 -1.15 -10.57
CA GLU A 158 0.70 0.10 -11.26
C GLU A 158 0.29 1.20 -10.28
N ARG A 159 -0.54 0.86 -9.27
CA ARG A 159 -0.96 1.82 -8.25
C ARG A 159 0.19 2.28 -7.37
N ASP A 160 1.13 1.40 -7.06
CA ASP A 160 2.33 1.75 -6.28
C ASP A 160 3.30 2.60 -7.11
N MET A 161 3.50 2.27 -8.38
CA MET A 161 4.26 3.07 -9.33
C MET A 161 3.69 4.49 -9.45
N GLU A 162 2.37 4.63 -9.58
CA GLU A 162 1.68 5.93 -9.61
C GLU A 162 1.91 6.76 -8.33
N ARG A 163 2.03 6.10 -7.17
CA ARG A 163 2.38 6.79 -5.91
C ARG A 163 3.81 7.30 -5.94
N TYR A 164 4.77 6.48 -6.38
CA TYR A 164 6.16 6.91 -6.50
C TYR A 164 6.34 8.03 -7.52
N LEU A 165 5.61 8.01 -8.65
CA LEU A 165 5.61 9.10 -9.63
C LEU A 165 5.15 10.42 -9.00
N LYS A 166 4.03 10.40 -8.27
CA LYS A 166 3.52 11.59 -7.56
C LYS A 166 4.48 12.12 -6.51
N GLU A 167 5.11 11.23 -5.74
CA GLU A 167 6.07 11.64 -4.72
C GLU A 167 7.35 12.20 -5.34
N ARG A 168 7.87 11.57 -6.41
CA ARG A 168 8.99 12.09 -7.19
C ARG A 168 8.69 13.50 -7.69
N ASP A 169 7.54 13.74 -8.32
CA ASP A 169 7.16 15.06 -8.83
C ASP A 169 7.00 16.11 -7.72
N ARG A 170 6.57 15.69 -6.53
CA ARG A 170 6.53 16.56 -5.34
C ARG A 170 7.93 16.90 -4.85
N LEU A 171 8.81 15.91 -4.74
CA LEU A 171 10.20 16.09 -4.30
C LEU A 171 10.97 16.96 -5.29
N THR A 172 10.81 16.77 -6.60
CA THR A 172 11.43 17.60 -7.64
C THR A 172 11.01 19.06 -7.51
N ARG A 173 9.72 19.36 -7.36
CA ARG A 173 9.26 20.74 -7.13
C ARG A 173 9.83 21.35 -5.84
N LYS A 174 9.95 20.55 -4.78
CA LYS A 174 10.57 21.00 -3.52
C LYS A 174 12.06 21.28 -3.69
N LEU A 175 12.77 20.42 -4.44
CA LEU A 175 14.17 20.57 -4.77
C LEU A 175 14.40 21.86 -5.57
N GLU A 176 13.63 22.11 -6.62
CA GLU A 176 13.70 23.34 -7.42
C GLU A 176 13.53 24.61 -6.56
N HIS A 177 12.54 24.61 -5.67
CA HIS A 177 12.31 25.71 -4.74
C HIS A 177 13.48 25.93 -3.77
N LEU A 178 14.03 24.83 -3.24
CA LEU A 178 15.16 24.89 -2.32
C LEU A 178 16.44 25.36 -3.02
N MET A 179 16.70 24.90 -4.24
CA MET A 179 17.80 25.37 -5.07
C MET A 179 17.69 26.86 -5.39
N LYS A 180 16.48 27.36 -5.66
CA LYS A 180 16.24 28.80 -5.84
C LYS A 180 16.58 29.59 -4.58
N LYS A 181 16.10 29.16 -3.41
CA LYS A 181 16.41 29.79 -2.11
C LYS A 181 17.90 29.78 -1.77
N ARG A 182 18.58 28.68 -2.10
CA ARG A 182 20.02 28.53 -1.92
C ARG A 182 20.79 29.54 -2.79
N ASN A 183 20.38 29.72 -4.05
CA ASN A 183 20.97 30.72 -4.94
C ASN A 183 20.72 32.16 -4.44
N GLU A 184 19.51 32.46 -3.98
CA GLU A 184 19.19 33.76 -3.35
C GLU A 184 20.06 34.01 -2.10
N ALA A 185 20.23 33.01 -1.23
CA ALA A 185 21.09 33.10 -0.05
C ALA A 185 22.57 33.36 -0.40
N ALA A 186 23.06 32.75 -1.48
CA ALA A 186 24.41 32.99 -1.98
C ALA A 186 24.58 34.43 -2.52
N VAL A 187 23.59 34.94 -3.25
CA VAL A 187 23.59 36.33 -3.76
C VAL A 187 23.51 37.36 -2.64
N GLU A 188 22.68 37.10 -1.62
CA GLU A 188 22.54 37.92 -0.42
C GLU A 188 23.76 37.83 0.53
N LYS A 189 24.77 37.01 0.19
CA LYS A 189 25.97 36.75 1.00
C LYS A 189 25.63 36.35 2.44
N LYS A 190 24.63 35.48 2.60
CA LYS A 190 24.32 34.85 3.90
C LYS A 190 25.51 34.04 4.40
N SER A 191 25.52 33.70 5.69
CA SER A 191 26.60 32.93 6.29
C SER A 191 26.80 31.59 5.56
N ALA A 192 28.05 31.12 5.53
CA ALA A 192 28.40 29.85 4.90
C ALA A 192 27.63 28.66 5.48
N GLU A 193 27.36 28.69 6.79
CA GLU A 193 26.55 27.68 7.50
C GLU A 193 25.13 27.58 6.92
N ILE A 194 24.47 28.70 6.63
CA ILE A 194 23.13 28.70 6.03
C ILE A 194 23.13 28.14 4.60
N VAL A 195 24.16 28.48 3.81
CA VAL A 195 24.29 27.96 2.44
C VAL A 195 24.57 26.46 2.46
N GLN A 196 25.41 26.01 3.39
CA GLN A 196 25.71 24.59 3.59
C GLN A 196 24.47 23.80 4.03
N ASP A 197 23.68 24.32 4.97
CA ASP A 197 22.40 23.71 5.36
C ASP A 197 21.46 23.52 4.15
N PHE A 198 21.41 24.48 3.23
CA PHE A 198 20.63 24.32 2.00
C PHE A 198 21.20 23.23 1.09
N ASP A 199 22.52 23.14 0.95
CA ASP A 199 23.18 22.13 0.13
C ASP A 199 22.96 20.71 0.69
N ASP A 200 23.06 20.51 2.01
CA ASP A 200 22.80 19.23 2.67
C ASP A 200 21.33 18.79 2.48
N ASN A 201 20.40 19.73 2.59
CA ASN A 201 18.99 19.46 2.33
C ASN A 201 18.70 19.18 0.84
N ILE A 202 19.42 19.83 -0.09
CA ILE A 202 19.37 19.56 -1.53
C ILE A 202 19.84 18.14 -1.83
N GLU A 203 20.96 17.72 -1.24
CA GLU A 203 21.51 16.37 -1.40
C GLU A 203 20.54 15.31 -0.86
N THR A 204 19.95 15.56 0.31
CA THR A 204 18.91 14.69 0.88
C THR A 204 17.71 14.54 -0.06
N LEU A 205 17.24 15.64 -0.67
CA LEU A 205 16.13 15.60 -1.62
C LEU A 205 16.49 14.84 -2.91
N ARG A 206 17.72 14.98 -3.41
CA ARG A 206 18.22 14.22 -4.57
C ARG A 206 18.23 12.72 -4.28
N ALA A 207 18.78 12.30 -3.15
CA ALA A 207 18.78 10.90 -2.73
C ALA A 207 17.36 10.32 -2.64
N ASN A 208 16.39 11.08 -2.12
CA ASN A 208 14.99 10.65 -2.06
C ASN A 208 14.33 10.53 -3.45
N ILE A 209 14.69 11.42 -4.38
CA ILE A 209 14.23 11.35 -5.78
C ILE A 209 14.80 10.11 -6.47
N ASP A 210 16.09 9.84 -6.28
CA ASP A 210 16.76 8.65 -6.83
C ASP A 210 16.15 7.36 -6.28
N TYR A 211 15.83 7.32 -4.98
CA TYR A 211 15.09 6.22 -4.37
C TYR A 211 13.73 6.01 -5.04
N CYS A 212 12.93 7.07 -5.24
CA CYS A 212 11.65 6.96 -5.93
C CYS A 212 11.84 6.43 -7.37
N GLN A 213 12.88 6.91 -8.06
CA GLN A 213 13.19 6.50 -9.42
C GLN A 213 13.56 5.01 -9.50
N GLU A 214 14.30 4.49 -8.53
CA GLU A 214 14.66 3.06 -8.49
C GLU A 214 13.43 2.18 -8.25
N ASN A 215 12.55 2.57 -7.32
CA ASN A 215 11.30 1.85 -7.09
C ASN A 215 10.37 1.88 -8.31
N ILE A 216 10.36 2.98 -9.07
CA ILE A 216 9.61 3.05 -10.34
C ILE A 216 10.17 2.04 -11.34
N LYS A 217 11.50 1.94 -11.50
CA LYS A 217 12.12 0.95 -12.39
C LYS A 217 11.80 -0.48 -11.95
N GLU A 218 11.84 -0.76 -10.64
CA GLU A 218 11.48 -2.08 -10.11
C GLU A 218 10.03 -2.44 -10.39
N CYS A 219 9.10 -1.49 -10.22
CA CYS A 219 7.69 -1.67 -10.60
C CYS A 219 7.55 -2.00 -12.09
N GLN A 220 8.22 -1.24 -12.96
CA GLN A 220 8.17 -1.45 -14.41
C GLN A 220 8.74 -2.82 -14.81
N SER A 221 9.90 -3.20 -14.27
CA SER A 221 10.52 -4.51 -14.49
C SER A 221 9.61 -5.64 -14.06
N SER A 222 8.97 -5.50 -12.88
CA SER A 222 8.02 -6.48 -12.37
C SER A 222 6.79 -6.63 -13.26
N ILE A 223 6.25 -5.52 -13.79
CA ILE A 223 5.11 -5.55 -14.72
C ILE A 223 5.50 -6.29 -16.00
N VAL A 224 6.64 -5.95 -16.61
CA VAL A 224 7.12 -6.58 -17.86
C VAL A 224 7.31 -8.08 -17.68
N GLN A 225 8.00 -8.51 -16.60
CA GLN A 225 8.19 -9.93 -16.31
C GLN A 225 6.86 -10.68 -16.14
N MET A 226 5.88 -10.06 -15.47
CA MET A 226 4.55 -10.65 -15.29
C MET A 226 3.71 -10.69 -16.57
N GLU A 227 3.98 -9.81 -17.53
CA GLU A 227 3.34 -9.81 -18.85
C GLU A 227 3.97 -10.82 -19.80
N GLU A 228 5.30 -10.96 -19.79
CA GLU A 228 6.04 -11.95 -20.59
C GLU A 228 5.75 -13.39 -20.15
N ALA A 229 5.56 -13.62 -18.84
CA ALA A 229 5.19 -14.94 -18.30
C ALA A 229 3.79 -15.44 -18.71
N LYS A 230 3.04 -14.66 -19.48
CA LYS A 230 1.72 -15.04 -20.04
C LYS A 230 1.81 -15.65 -21.45
N VAL A 231 2.99 -15.60 -22.10
CA VAL A 231 3.29 -16.23 -23.40
C VAL A 231 3.74 -17.68 -23.17
#